data_AF-A0A2T1MUY1-F1
#
_entry.id   AF-A0A2T1MUY1-F1
#
_cell.length_a   1.000
_cell.length_b   1.000
_cell.length_c   1.000
_cell.angle_alpha   90.00
_cell.angle_beta   90.00
_cell.angle_gamma   90.00
#
_symmetry.space_group_name_H-M   'P 1'
#
loop_
_entity.id
_entity.type
_entity.pdbx_description
1 polymer ?
#
loop_
_entity_poly.entity_id
_entity_poly.type
_entity_poly.pdbx_seq_one_letter_code
_entity_poly.pdbx_strand_id
1 'polypeptide(L)' 'NTCHGSSPLVFVPRWPEVEMSDLTPSLAFFGLRNTAWAGHIRFKNSTGEWWLVVSPWGRLRLCQQGETEGCL' A
#
# COMPACT_ATOMS: atom_id res chain seq x y z
N ASN A 1 13.12 -7.35 17.50
CA ASN A 1 12.62 -5.99 17.17
C ASN A 1 11.11 -6.01 17.10
N THR A 2 10.43 -5.80 18.22
CA THR A 2 8.96 -5.65 18.24
C THR A 2 8.64 -4.17 18.22
N CYS A 3 7.94 -3.71 17.16
CA CYS A 3 7.40 -2.35 17.14
C CYS A 3 6.29 -2.26 18.19
N HIS A 4 6.47 -1.41 19.20
CA HIS A 4 5.47 -1.19 20.23
C HIS A 4 4.41 -0.20 19.71
N GLY A 5 3.14 -0.61 19.68
CA GLY A 5 2.01 0.19 19.18
C GLY A 5 1.62 1.39 20.06
N SER A 6 2.50 1.84 20.96
CA SER A 6 2.25 2.96 21.88
C SER A 6 2.42 4.33 21.22
N SER A 7 3.02 4.38 20.03
CA SER A 7 3.21 5.62 19.26
C SER A 7 2.17 5.76 18.16
N PRO A 8 1.57 6.95 17.95
CA PRO A 8 0.65 7.19 16.83
C PRO A 8 1.34 7.10 15.46
N LEU A 9 2.68 7.08 15.43
CA LEU A 9 3.47 6.89 14.20
C LEU A 9 3.73 5.42 13.87
N VAL A 10 3.34 4.48 14.75
CA VAL A 10 3.51 3.06 14.53
C VAL A 10 2.17 2.46 14.11
N PHE A 11 2.09 2.04 12.87
CA PHE A 11 0.96 1.25 12.39
C PHE A 11 1.10 -0.20 12.88
N VAL A 12 0.08 -0.69 13.60
CA VAL A 12 -0.05 -2.10 13.98
C VAL A 12 -1.20 -2.70 13.15
N PRO A 13 -0.93 -3.68 12.26
CA PRO A 13 -1.97 -4.26 11.42
C PRO A 13 -2.99 -5.01 12.27
N ARG A 14 -4.28 -4.82 11.95
CA ARG A 14 -5.38 -5.56 12.60
C ARG A 14 -5.39 -7.05 12.24
N TRP A 15 -4.89 -7.41 11.06
CA TRP A 15 -4.83 -8.77 10.53
C TRP A 15 -3.38 -9.18 10.32
N PRO A 16 -2.75 -9.86 11.30
CA PRO A 16 -1.33 -10.23 11.23
C PRO A 16 -1.02 -11.23 10.10
N GLU A 17 -2.03 -11.95 9.61
CA GLU A 17 -1.92 -12.88 8.48
C GLU A 17 -1.77 -12.18 7.12
N VAL A 18 -2.05 -10.87 7.05
CA VAL A 18 -1.85 -10.06 5.84
C VAL A 18 -0.50 -9.36 5.93
N GLU A 19 0.46 -9.85 5.15
CA GLU A 19 1.82 -9.30 5.09
C GLU A 19 1.91 -8.21 4.02
N MET A 20 2.53 -7.07 4.36
CA MET A 20 3.00 -6.09 3.37
C MET A 20 4.32 -6.60 2.80
N SER A 21 4.28 -7.18 1.60
CA SER A 21 5.41 -7.89 1.00
C SER A 21 6.31 -7.01 0.15
N ASP A 22 5.81 -5.88 -0.34
CA ASP A 22 6.56 -4.92 -1.14
C ASP A 22 5.91 -3.53 -1.07
N LEU A 23 6.70 -2.47 -1.20
CA LEU A 23 6.20 -1.11 -1.31
C LEU A 23 7.14 -0.24 -2.15
N THR A 24 6.59 0.73 -2.87
CA THR A 24 7.40 1.78 -3.50
C THR A 24 8.09 2.62 -2.42
N PRO A 25 9.43 2.68 -2.38
CA PRO A 25 10.15 3.48 -1.39
C PRO A 25 9.71 4.94 -1.44
N SER A 26 9.55 5.56 -0.26
CA SER A 26 9.16 6.96 -0.13
C SER A 26 7.81 7.31 -0.77
N LEU A 27 6.89 6.35 -0.88
CA LEU A 27 5.50 6.62 -1.29
C LEU A 27 4.90 7.72 -0.40
N ALA A 28 4.43 8.79 -1.02
CA ALA A 28 4.00 9.99 -0.31
C ALA A 28 2.81 10.67 -0.99
N PHE A 29 1.95 11.26 -0.17
CA PHE A 29 0.87 12.15 -0.58
C PHE A 29 1.25 13.58 -0.22
N PHE A 30 1.30 14.47 -1.20
CA PHE A 30 1.79 15.84 -0.98
C PHE A 30 0.68 16.81 -0.59
N GLY A 31 -0.59 16.45 -0.78
CA GLY A 31 -1.76 17.29 -0.47
C GLY A 31 -1.94 18.51 -1.39
N LEU A 32 -0.86 19.01 -2.00
CA LEU A 32 -0.91 20.05 -3.01
C LEU A 32 -1.48 19.50 -4.32
N ARG A 33 -2.56 20.10 -4.82
CA ARG A 33 -3.20 19.72 -6.11
C ARG A 33 -3.56 18.23 -6.20
N ASN A 34 -3.82 17.59 -5.06
CA ASN A 34 -4.08 16.16 -4.95
C ASN A 34 -2.97 15.29 -5.55
N THR A 35 -1.70 15.71 -5.49
CA THR A 35 -0.60 14.90 -6.05
C THR A 35 -0.04 13.89 -5.06
N ALA A 36 0.46 12.79 -5.60
CA ALA A 36 1.18 11.77 -4.88
C ALA A 36 2.38 11.29 -5.71
N TRP A 37 3.34 10.68 -5.05
CA TRP A 37 4.34 9.88 -5.75
C TRP A 37 3.65 8.60 -6.25
N ALA A 38 3.70 8.33 -7.55
CA ALA A 38 3.08 7.15 -8.11
C ALA A 38 3.83 5.89 -7.67
N GLY A 39 3.09 4.81 -7.42
CA GLY A 39 3.68 3.57 -6.94
C GLY A 39 2.65 2.56 -6.48
N HIS A 40 3.07 1.66 -5.63
CA HIS A 40 2.23 0.59 -5.11
C HIS A 40 2.62 0.11 -3.71
N ILE A 41 1.70 -0.60 -3.08
CA ILE A 41 1.93 -1.44 -1.90
C ILE A 41 1.37 -2.83 -2.22
N ARG A 42 2.16 -3.88 -2.00
CA ARG A 42 1.74 -5.27 -2.21
C ARG A 42 1.37 -5.92 -0.89
N PHE A 43 0.22 -6.54 -0.87
CA PHE A 43 -0.29 -7.34 0.25
C PHE A 43 -0.37 -8.80 -0.18
N LYS A 44 -0.01 -9.72 0.71
CA LYS A 44 -0.14 -11.16 0.47
C LYS A 44 -0.63 -11.87 1.73
N ASN A 45 -1.31 -12.99 1.52
CA ASN A 45 -1.59 -13.99 2.54
C ASN A 45 -1.67 -15.38 1.87
N SER A 46 -2.14 -16.39 2.60
CA SER A 46 -2.31 -17.76 2.05
C SER A 46 -3.36 -17.87 0.93
N THR A 47 -4.25 -16.89 0.79
CA THR A 47 -5.36 -16.92 -0.19
C THR A 47 -5.01 -16.21 -1.49
N GLY A 48 -3.97 -15.38 -1.50
CA GLY A 48 -3.52 -14.69 -2.71
C GLY A 48 -2.86 -13.35 -2.43
N GLU A 49 -2.78 -12.54 -3.47
CA GLU A 49 -2.05 -11.28 -3.48
C GLU A 49 -2.85 -10.14 -4.10
N TRP A 50 -2.60 -8.94 -3.56
CA TRP A 50 -3.25 -7.70 -3.96
C TRP A 50 -2.23 -6.57 -4.05
N TRP A 51 -2.47 -5.63 -4.95
CA TRP A 51 -1.74 -4.38 -5.11
C TRP A 51 -2.65 -3.20 -4.83
N LEU A 52 -2.24 -2.34 -3.92
CA LEU A 52 -2.78 -0.99 -3.80
C LEU A 52 -1.93 -0.07 -4.66
N VAL A 53 -2.44 0.34 -5.81
CA VAL A 53 -1.77 1.23 -6.77
C VAL A 53 -2.14 2.68 -6.48
N VAL A 54 -1.13 3.56 -6.50
CA VAL A 54 -1.25 5.00 -6.30
C VAL A 54 -0.88 5.73 -7.58
N SER A 55 -1.79 6.55 -8.10
CA SER A 55 -1.53 7.39 -9.27
C SER A 55 -0.84 8.71 -8.90
N PRO A 56 -0.23 9.42 -9.88
CA PRO A 56 0.33 10.76 -9.65
C PRO A 56 -0.67 11.79 -9.12
N TRP A 57 -1.97 11.58 -9.35
CA TRP A 57 -3.07 12.41 -8.85
C TRP A 57 -3.69 11.87 -7.56
N GLY A 58 -2.94 11.06 -6.81
CA GLY A 58 -3.34 10.58 -5.50
C GLY A 58 -4.55 9.63 -5.50
N ARG A 59 -4.92 9.07 -6.67
CA ARG A 59 -6.00 8.08 -6.72
C ARG A 59 -5.47 6.73 -6.26
N LEU A 60 -6.26 6.06 -5.44
CA LEU A 60 -5.98 4.72 -4.94
C LEU A 60 -6.84 3.70 -5.70
N ARG A 61 -6.23 2.61 -6.13
CA ARG A 61 -6.91 1.46 -6.74
C ARG A 61 -6.43 0.17 -6.08
N LEU A 62 -7.36 -0.74 -5.83
CA LEU A 62 -7.05 -2.06 -5.31
C LEU A 62 -7.19 -3.08 -6.44
N CYS A 63 -6.13 -3.84 -6.69
CA CYS A 63 -6.00 -4.69 -7.87
C CYS A 63 -5.57 -6.09 -7.43
N GLN A 64 -6.26 -7.12 -7.92
CA GLN A 64 -5.88 -8.49 -7.63
C GLN A 64 -4.82 -8.96 -8.62
N GLN A 65 -4.06 -10.00 -8.24
CA GLN A 65 -3.09 -10.63 -9.14
C GLN A 65 -3.74 -11.02 -10.49
N GLY A 66 -3.18 -10.52 -11.60
CA GLY A 66 -3.70 -10.77 -12.95
C GLY A 66 -4.59 -9.66 -13.53
N GLU A 67 -5.02 -8.68 -12.73
CA GLU A 67 -5.81 -7.52 -13.19
C GLU A 67 -4.96 -6.26 -13.43
N THR A 68 -3.63 -6.40 -13.46
CA THR A 68 -2.71 -5.25 -13.50
C THR A 68 -2.81 -4.40 -14.76
N GLU A 69 -3.31 -4.92 -15.89
CA GLU A 69 -3.53 -4.13 -17.11
C GLU A 69 -4.53 -2.99 -16.93
N GLY A 70 -5.53 -3.13 -16.04
CA GLY A 70 -6.50 -2.07 -15.75
C GLY A 70 -6.06 -1.10 -14.66
N CYS A 71 -4.93 -1.36 -14.03
CA CYS A 71 -4.47 -0.66 -12.83
C CYS A 71 -3.28 0.27 -13.05
N LEU A 72 -2.47 0.00 -14.08
CA LEU A 72 -1.37 0.85 -14.52
C LEU A 72 -1.86 2.15 -15.18
#